data_AF-A0A151RMB9-F1
#
_entry.id   AF-A0A151RMB9-F1
#
_cell.length_a   1.000
_cell.length_b   1.000
_cell.length_c   1.000
_cell.angle_alpha   90.00
_cell.angle_beta   90.00
_cell.angle_gamma   90.00
#
_symmetry.space_group_name_H-M   'P 1'
#
loop_
_entity.id
_entity.type
_entity.pdbx_description
1 polymer ?
#
loop_
_entity_poly.entity_id
_entity_poly.type
_entity_poly.pdbx_seq_one_letter_code
_entity_poly.pdbx_strand_id
1 'polypeptide(L)'
;MVQIITNNALVCKAVKLLIEVEFPHLFWTPCVVHTLDLRVKNICTTKNIDGNEVVFNECRWIFYVIDDASFIKTFIMTHSTR
;
A
#
# COMPACT_ATOMS: atom_id res chain seq x y z
N MET A 1 18.51 15.77 -12.05
CA MET A 1 17.71 15.29 -10.90
C MET A 1 17.08 13.97 -11.32
N VAL A 2 17.39 12.88 -10.61
CA VAL A 2 16.85 11.54 -10.93
C VAL A 2 16.00 11.09 -9.75
N GLN A 3 14.76 10.70 -10.02
CA GLN A 3 13.85 10.17 -9.02
C GLN A 3 13.84 8.65 -9.09
N ILE A 4 14.04 8.00 -7.94
CA ILE A 4 13.93 6.56 -7.78
C ILE A 4 12.64 6.28 -7.00
N ILE A 5 11.87 5.26 -7.42
CA ILE A 5 10.62 4.87 -6.78
C ILE A 5 10.71 3.40 -6.40
N THR A 6 10.57 3.08 -5.11
CA THR A 6 10.58 1.68 -4.63
C THR A 6 9.57 1.46 -3.51
N ASN A 7 9.43 0.20 -3.10
CA ASN A 7 8.60 -0.19 -1.96
C ASN A 7 9.02 0.52 -0.64
N ASN A 8 8.11 0.60 0.34
CA ASN A 8 8.27 1.28 1.63
C ASN A 8 8.83 0.39 2.76
N ALA A 9 9.34 -0.79 2.44
CA ALA A 9 9.90 -1.74 3.39
C ALA A 9 11.06 -1.12 4.17
N LEU A 10 11.31 -1.64 5.38
CA LEU A 10 12.39 -1.15 6.24
C LEU A 10 13.76 -1.22 5.55
N VAL A 11 14.03 -2.31 4.83
CA VAL A 11 15.28 -2.47 4.04
C VAL A 11 15.41 -1.37 2.99
N CYS A 12 14.30 -1.01 2.34
CA CYS A 12 14.27 0.08 1.41
C CYS A 12 14.62 1.38 2.17
N LYS A 13 13.90 1.73 3.23
CA LYS A 13 14.18 2.95 4.00
C LYS A 13 15.64 3.07 4.47
N ALA A 14 16.28 1.97 4.85
CA ALA A 14 17.69 1.99 5.22
C ALA A 14 18.60 2.32 4.03
N VAL A 15 18.38 1.67 2.88
CA VAL A 15 19.12 1.92 1.64
C VAL A 15 18.93 3.36 1.16
N LYS A 16 17.73 3.94 1.33
CA LYS A 16 17.46 5.38 1.09
C LYS A 16 18.54 6.26 1.69
N LEU A 17 18.72 6.11 3.00
CA LEU A 17 19.50 7.01 3.81
C LEU A 17 20.97 6.95 3.42
N LEU A 18 21.44 5.76 3.05
CA LEU A 18 22.80 5.55 2.56
C LEU A 18 23.00 6.18 1.18
N ILE A 19 22.06 5.99 0.25
CA ILE A 19 22.17 6.49 -1.12
C ILE A 19 22.00 8.01 -1.20
N GLU A 20 21.08 8.60 -0.43
CA GLU A 20 20.87 10.05 -0.43
C GLU A 20 22.06 10.82 0.16
N VAL A 21 22.85 10.20 1.05
CA VAL A 21 24.12 10.77 1.54
C VAL A 21 25.20 10.75 0.47
N GLU A 22 25.34 9.62 -0.23
CA GLU A 22 26.38 9.44 -1.25
C GLU A 22 26.08 10.23 -2.54
N PHE A 23 24.79 10.37 -2.88
CA PHE A 23 24.34 10.98 -4.14
C PHE A 23 23.26 12.05 -3.89
N PRO A 24 23.65 13.30 -3.58
CA PRO A 24 22.72 14.38 -3.22
C PRO A 24 21.74 14.80 -4.34
N HIS A 25 21.98 14.35 -5.57
CA HIS A 25 21.17 14.65 -6.75
C HIS A 25 20.12 13.57 -7.05
N LEU A 26 20.14 12.46 -6.31
CA LEU A 26 19.13 11.42 -6.33
C LEU A 26 18.05 11.72 -5.30
N PHE A 27 16.79 11.62 -5.72
CA PHE A 27 15.65 11.76 -4.82
C PHE A 27 14.90 10.46 -4.74
N TRP A 28 14.65 9.99 -3.52
CA TRP A 28 13.93 8.74 -3.34
C TRP A 28 12.56 8.91 -2.72
N THR A 29 11.55 8.42 -3.43
CA THR A 29 10.17 8.48 -2.98
C THR A 29 9.62 7.07 -2.83
N PRO A 30 8.96 6.74 -1.69
CA PRO A 30 8.27 5.47 -1.56
C PRO A 30 7.13 5.36 -2.58
N CYS A 31 6.89 4.15 -3.06
CA CYS A 31 5.82 3.85 -3.99
C CYS A 31 4.47 4.18 -3.36
N VAL A 32 3.74 5.11 -3.98
CA VAL A 32 2.41 5.54 -3.53
C VAL A 32 1.46 4.36 -3.46
N VAL A 33 1.50 3.48 -4.47
CA VAL A 33 0.67 2.27 -4.52
C VAL A 33 0.95 1.35 -3.33
N HIS A 34 2.22 1.17 -2.96
CA HIS A 34 2.57 0.32 -1.83
C HIS A 34 2.17 0.94 -0.48
N THR A 35 2.30 2.27 -0.35
CA THR A 35 1.82 2.99 0.84
C THR A 35 0.30 2.91 0.98
N LEU A 36 -0.41 2.98 -0.15
CA LEU A 36 -1.86 2.79 -0.20
C LEU A 36 -2.23 1.35 0.21
N ASP A 37 -1.58 0.34 -0.36
CA ASP A 37 -1.81 -1.08 -0.01
C ASP A 37 -1.62 -1.34 1.49
N LEU A 38 -0.52 -0.86 2.09
CA LEU A 38 -0.28 -1.01 3.53
C LEU A 38 -1.35 -0.30 4.37
N ARG A 39 -1.74 0.92 3.97
CA ARG A 39 -2.73 1.70 4.72
C ARG A 39 -4.11 1.09 4.62
N VAL A 40 -4.50 0.63 3.44
CA VAL A 40 -5.75 -0.08 3.18
C VAL A 40 -5.78 -1.39 3.99
N LYS A 41 -4.70 -2.18 3.97
CA LYS A 41 -4.59 -3.38 4.83
C LYS A 41 -4.76 -3.05 6.31
N ASN A 42 -4.12 -1.98 6.80
CA ASN A 42 -4.23 -1.57 8.20
C ASN A 42 -5.67 -1.22 8.60
N ILE A 43 -6.38 -0.47 7.75
CA ILE A 43 -7.81 -0.15 7.92
C ILE A 43 -8.65 -1.44 7.92
N CYS A 44 -8.30 -2.40 7.07
CA CYS A 44 -9.04 -3.66 6.98
C CYS A 44 -8.72 -4.66 8.09
N THR A 45 -7.54 -4.57 8.71
CA THR A 45 -7.16 -5.40 9.86
C THR A 45 -7.68 -4.85 11.19
N THR A 46 -8.09 -3.58 11.26
CA THR A 46 -8.65 -2.98 12.48
C THR A 46 -10.07 -3.51 12.72
N LYS A 47 -10.14 -4.75 13.22
CA LYS A 47 -11.36 -5.35 13.77
C LYS A 47 -11.69 -4.85 15.19
N ASN A 48 -10.88 -3.93 15.74
CA ASN A 48 -11.17 -3.24 16.99
C ASN A 48 -12.19 -2.14 16.73
N ILE A 49 -13.46 -2.55 16.64
CA ILE A 49 -14.63 -1.67 16.57
C ILE A 49 -14.76 -0.88 17.90
N ASP A 50 -14.31 -1.49 19.00
CA ASP A 50 -14.32 -0.92 20.35
C ASP A 50 -13.50 0.39 20.40
N GLY A 51 -14.22 1.52 20.46
CA GLY A 51 -13.65 2.86 20.58
C GLY A 51 -13.45 3.62 19.26
N ASN A 52 -13.75 3.04 18.10
CA ASN A 52 -13.55 3.70 16.80
C ASN A 52 -14.67 3.48 15.77
N GLU A 53 -15.89 3.24 16.25
CA GLU A 53 -17.08 2.92 15.44
C GLU A 53 -17.37 3.93 14.32
N VAL A 54 -17.16 5.23 14.58
CA VAL A 54 -17.40 6.30 13.60
C VAL A 54 -16.46 6.13 12.39
N VAL A 55 -15.16 5.94 12.65
CA VAL A 55 -14.16 5.75 11.58
C VAL A 55 -14.42 4.44 10.84
N PHE A 56 -14.78 3.37 11.56
CA PHE A 56 -15.15 2.10 10.94
C PHE A 56 -16.35 2.26 10.01
N ASN A 57 -17.39 3.00 10.42
CA ASN A 57 -18.58 3.20 9.60
C ASN A 57 -18.28 4.02 8.33
N GLU A 58 -17.52 5.11 8.46
CA GLU A 58 -17.10 5.96 7.35
C GLU A 58 -16.15 5.23 6.38
N CYS A 59 -15.31 4.32 6.87
CA CYS A 59 -14.33 3.58 6.06
C CYS A 59 -14.80 2.19 5.63
N ARG A 60 -16.00 1.75 6.02
CA ARG A 60 -16.53 0.40 5.72
C ARG A 60 -16.54 0.11 4.22
N TRP A 61 -16.81 1.11 3.39
CA TRP A 61 -16.87 0.95 1.94
C TRP A 61 -15.57 0.43 1.32
N ILE A 62 -14.42 0.68 1.97
CA ILE A 62 -13.11 0.19 1.54
C ILE A 62 -13.08 -1.34 1.51
N PHE A 63 -13.77 -2.01 2.46
CA PHE A 63 -13.87 -3.47 2.47
C PHE A 63 -14.58 -4.00 1.22
N TYR A 64 -15.68 -3.37 0.80
CA TYR A 64 -16.41 -3.78 -0.40
C TYR A 64 -15.55 -3.62 -1.66
N VAL A 65 -14.83 -2.50 -1.78
CA VAL A 65 -13.92 -2.25 -2.91
C VAL A 65 -12.78 -3.27 -2.97
N ILE A 66 -12.22 -3.68 -1.82
CA ILE A 66 -11.19 -4.72 -1.77
C ILE A 66 -11.75 -6.09 -2.16
N ASP A 67 -12.96 -6.41 -1.70
CA ASP A 67 -13.64 -7.66 -2.06
C ASP A 67 -13.86 -7.74 -3.57
N ASP A 68 -14.43 -6.67 -4.16
CA ASP A 68 -14.62 -6.54 -5.61
C ASP A 68 -13.29 -6.66 -6.37
N ALA A 69 -12.24 -5.96 -5.92
CA ALA A 69 -10.93 -6.02 -6.55
C ALA A 69 -10.30 -7.43 -6.44
N SER A 70 -10.50 -8.12 -5.33
CA SER A 70 -10.03 -9.49 -5.11
C SER A 70 -10.78 -10.48 -5.99
N PHE A 71 -12.09 -10.28 -6.15
CA PHE A 71 -12.93 -11.04 -7.06
C PHE A 71 -12.49 -10.85 -8.51
N ILE A 72 -12.34 -9.60 -8.98
CA ILE A 72 -11.87 -9.28 -10.34
C ILE A 72 -10.49 -9.89 -10.58
N LYS A 73 -9.55 -9.74 -9.64
CA LYS A 73 -8.21 -10.33 -9.74
C LYS A 73 -8.31 -11.84 -9.89
N THR A 74 -9.09 -12.50 -9.04
CA THR A 74 -9.26 -13.95 -9.08
C THR A 74 -9.86 -14.37 -10.41
N PHE A 75 -10.93 -13.70 -10.85
CA PHE A 75 -11.57 -13.94 -12.14
C PHE A 75 -10.60 -13.84 -13.31
N ILE A 76 -9.79 -12.77 -13.39
CA ILE A 76 -8.75 -12.63 -14.42
C ILE A 76 -7.73 -13.76 -14.30
N MET A 77 -7.22 -14.05 -13.10
CA MET A 77 -6.19 -15.08 -12.92
C MET A 77 -6.66 -16.49 -13.27
N THR A 78 -7.93 -16.84 -13.02
CA THR A 78 -8.48 -18.17 -13.33
C THR A 78 -9.08 -18.28 -14.73
N HIS A 79 -9.59 -17.18 -15.31
CA HIS A 79 -10.24 -17.20 -16.62
C HIS A 79 -9.38 -16.65 -17.77
N SER A 80 -8.30 -15.89 -17.52
CA SER A 80 -7.35 -15.48 -18.58
C SER A 80 -6.29 -16.53 -18.91
N THR A 81 -6.23 -17.64 -18.17
CA THR A 81 -5.37 -18.81 -18.49
C THR A 81 -6.15 -19.89 -19.24
N ARG A 82 -6.89 -19.50 -20.29
CA ARG A 82 -7.46 -20.42 -21.26
C ARG A 82 -7.48 -19.80 -22.66
#